data_AF-Q97AW9-F1
#
_entry.id   AF-Q97AW9-F1
#
_cell.length_a   1.000
_cell.length_b   1.000
_cell.length_c   1.000
_cell.angle_alpha   90.00
_cell.angle_beta   90.00
_cell.angle_gamma   90.00
#
_symmetry.space_group_name_H-M   'P 1'
#
loop_
_entity.id
_entity.type
_entity.pdbx_description
1 polymer ?
#
loop_
_entity_poly.entity_id
_entity_poly.type
_entity_poly.pdbx_seq_one_letter_code
_entity_poly.pdbx_strand_id
1 'polypeptide(L)' 'MMEKFTADEKAAIAMESFTAINIAGLCRRHGVSVSNFYKWRDKFIESGKQGFYGSGVNNGYEKENEN' A
#
# COMPACT_ATOMS: atom_id res chain seq x y z
N MET A 1 13.31 17.44 5.28
CA MET A 1 11.91 17.46 5.75
C MET A 1 11.60 16.03 6.17
N MET A 2 11.35 15.80 7.46
CA MET A 2 11.10 14.45 8.00
C MET A 2 9.79 13.94 7.41
N GLU A 3 9.80 12.75 6.83
CA GLU A 3 8.56 12.13 6.35
C GLU A 3 7.62 11.92 7.53
N LYS A 4 6.36 12.35 7.40
CA LYS A 4 5.37 12.32 8.49
C LYS A 4 5.04 10.90 8.97
N PHE A 5 5.30 9.89 8.12
CA PHE A 5 5.03 8.49 8.40
C PHE A 5 6.28 7.65 8.13
N THR A 6 6.64 6.83 9.12
CA THR A 6 7.70 5.82 9.02
C THR A 6 7.28 4.67 8.11
N ALA A 7 8.25 3.84 7.70
CA ALA A 7 7.95 2.65 6.90
C ALA A 7 7.01 1.67 7.64
N ASP A 8 7.22 1.51 8.94
CA ASP A 8 6.42 0.59 9.78
C ASP A 8 4.98 1.08 9.94
N GLU A 9 4.77 2.39 10.12
CA GLU A 9 3.42 2.97 10.17
C GLU A 9 2.67 2.75 8.85
N LYS A 10 3.35 2.95 7.72
CA LYS A 10 2.74 2.70 6.40
C LYS A 10 2.36 1.23 6.22
N ALA A 11 3.22 0.31 6.64
CA ALA A 11 2.96 -1.12 6.57
C ALA A 11 1.79 -1.52 7.49
N ALA A 12 1.75 -1.01 8.73
CA ALA A 12 0.65 -1.26 9.66
C ALA A 12 -0.70 -0.80 9.09
N ILE A 13 -0.76 0.40 8.54
CA ILE A 13 -1.98 0.95 7.93
C ILE A 13 -2.38 0.15 6.68
N ALA A 14 -1.41 -0.25 5.84
CA ALA A 14 -1.67 -1.11 4.68
C ALA A 14 -2.25 -2.47 5.10
N MET A 15 -1.73 -3.09 6.16
CA MET A 15 -2.24 -4.37 6.67
C MET A 15 -3.65 -4.24 7.27
N GLU A 16 -3.93 -3.22 8.08
CA GLU A 16 -5.27 -2.97 8.64
C GLU A 16 -6.33 -2.82 7.52
N SER A 17 -5.90 -2.28 6.37
CA SER A 17 -6.80 -2.08 5.24
C SER A 17 -7.36 -3.35 4.62
N PHE A 18 -6.69 -4.49 4.75
CA PHE A 18 -7.17 -5.76 4.19
C PHE A 18 -8.43 -6.27 4.89
N THR A 19 -8.64 -5.86 6.14
CA THR A 19 -9.84 -6.20 6.91
C THR A 19 -10.81 -5.03 7.04
N ALA A 20 -10.47 -3.86 6.49
CA ALA A 20 -11.28 -2.65 6.65
C ALA A 20 -12.45 -2.62 5.65
N ILE A 21 -13.67 -2.48 6.17
CA ILE A 21 -14.89 -2.31 5.34
C ILE A 21 -14.92 -0.93 4.66
N ASN A 22 -14.28 0.08 5.28
CA ASN A 22 -14.30 1.46 4.78
C ASN A 22 -12.90 2.11 4.82
N ILE A 23 -12.27 2.20 3.65
CA ILE A 23 -10.95 2.79 3.45
C ILE A 23 -10.93 4.29 3.77
N ALA A 24 -11.98 5.04 3.44
CA ALA A 24 -12.03 6.46 3.77
C ALA A 24 -12.11 6.68 5.29
N GLY A 25 -12.80 5.80 6.01
CA GLY A 25 -12.82 5.78 7.47
C GLY A 25 -11.45 5.47 8.07
N LEU A 26 -10.76 4.46 7.53
CA LEU A 26 -9.39 4.11 7.91
C LEU A 26 -8.43 5.30 7.72
N CYS A 27 -8.45 5.93 6.55
CA CYS A 27 -7.59 7.08 6.22
C CYS A 27 -7.81 8.25 7.18
N ARG A 28 -9.08 8.55 7.53
CA ARG A 28 -9.40 9.60 8.50
C ARG A 28 -8.86 9.30 9.90
N ARG A 29 -8.95 8.05 10.38
CA ARG A 29 -8.42 7.65 11.70
C ARG A 29 -6.92 7.83 11.79
N HIS A 30 -6.21 7.49 10.72
CA HIS A 30 -4.74 7.56 10.66
C HIS A 30 -4.21 8.92 10.19
N GLY A 31 -5.08 9.88 9.84
CA GLY A 31 -4.68 11.19 9.33
C GLY A 31 -3.92 11.12 7.99
N VAL A 32 -4.22 10.12 7.18
CA VAL A 32 -3.61 9.84 5.88
C VAL A 32 -4.54 10.30 4.76
N SER A 33 -4.00 10.87 3.70
CA SER A 33 -4.79 11.11 2.49
C SER A 33 -5.04 9.80 1.75
N VAL A 34 -6.25 9.61 1.23
CA VAL A 34 -6.65 8.39 0.50
C VAL A 34 -5.66 8.07 -0.64
N SER A 35 -5.19 9.09 -1.36
CA SER A 35 -4.22 8.93 -2.45
C SER A 35 -2.86 8.41 -1.96
N ASN A 36 -2.38 8.85 -0.80
CA ASN A 36 -1.11 8.36 -0.25
C ASN A 36 -1.27 6.94 0.29
N PHE A 37 -2.41 6.65 0.92
CA PHE A 37 -2.73 5.31 1.39
C PHE A 37 -2.69 4.28 0.25
N TYR A 38 -3.35 4.56 -0.88
CA TYR A 38 -3.34 3.63 -2.01
C TYR A 38 -1.93 3.40 -2.56
N LYS A 39 -1.13 4.46 -2.72
CA LYS A 39 0.28 4.32 -3.11
C LYS A 39 1.07 3.40 -2.19
N TRP A 40 0.85 3.48 -0.88
CA TRP A 40 1.54 2.63 0.08
C TRP A 40 1.06 1.19 0.03
N ARG A 41 -0.26 0.99 -0.03
CA ARG A 41 -0.87 -0.34 -0.12
C ARG A 41 -0.43 -1.07 -1.38
N ASP A 42 -0.46 -0.40 -2.53
CA ASP A 42 -0.10 -1.02 -3.80
C ASP A 42 1.39 -1.41 -3.80
N LYS A 43 2.26 -0.53 -3.28
CA LYS A 43 3.68 -0.86 -3.09
C LYS A 43 3.89 -2.03 -2.13
N PHE A 44 3.10 -2.11 -1.06
CA PHE A 44 3.18 -3.20 -0.08
C PHE A 44 2.78 -4.53 -0.71
N ILE A 45 1.69 -4.57 -1.48
CA ILE A 45 1.23 -5.76 -2.20
C ILE A 45 2.25 -6.18 -3.25
N GLU A 46 2.77 -5.25 -4.04
CA GLU A 46 3.77 -5.54 -5.08
C GLU A 46 5.05 -6.14 -4.46
N SER A 47 5.54 -5.55 -3.39
CA SER A 47 6.72 -6.07 -2.68
C SER A 47 6.45 -7.45 -2.07
N GLY A 48 5.24 -7.68 -1.56
CA GLY A 48 4.80 -8.98 -1.06
C GLY A 48 4.76 -10.05 -2.15
N LYS A 49 4.16 -9.73 -3.31
CA LYS A 49 4.13 -10.58 -4.50
C LYS A 49 5.56 -10.96 -4.94
N GLN A 50 6.46 -9.98 -5.05
CA GLN A 50 7.86 -10.19 -5.43
C GLN A 50 8.59 -11.14 -4.47
N GLY A 51 8.30 -11.07 -3.17
CA GLY A 51 8.85 -12.01 -2.19
C GLY A 51 8.49 -13.47 -2.45
N PHE A 52 7.32 -13.75 -3.05
CA PHE A 52 6.89 -15.10 -3.40
C PHE A 52 7.45 -15.60 -4.73
N TYR A 53 7.74 -14.71 -5.68
CA TYR A 53 8.29 -15.09 -6.99
C TYR A 53 9.79 -15.43 -6.96
N GLY A 54 10.49 -15.13 -5.86
CA GLY A 54 11.94 -15.29 -5.77
C GLY A 54 12.69 -14.26 -6.63
N SER A 55 13.96 -13.98 -6.29
CA SER A 55 14.80 -13.03 -7.04
C SER A 55 15.00 -13.49 -8.49
N GLY A 56 14.13 -13.06 -9.41
CA GLY A 56 14.26 -13.38 -10.84
C GLY A 56 13.10 -12.96 -11.73
N VAL A 57 11.90 -12.73 -11.19
CA VAL A 57 10.75 -12.35 -12.03
C VAL A 57 10.56 -10.83 -12.01
N ASN A 58 11.21 -10.13 -12.95
CA ASN A 58 10.85 -8.76 -13.31
C ASN A 58 9.55 -8.79 -14.13
N ASN A 59 8.39 -8.89 -13.48
CA ASN A 59 7.11 -8.71 -14.17
C ASN A 59 6.72 -7.23 -14.15
N GLY A 60 7.33 -6.47 -15.06
CA GLY A 60 6.92 -5.11 -15.37
C GLY A 60 5.62 -5.06 -16.17
N TYR A 61 4.49 -5.57 -15.66
CA TYR A 61 3.16 -5.40 -16.25
C TYR A 61 2.08 -5.50 -15.18
N GLU A 62 1.51 -4.35 -14.79
CA GLU A 62 0.16 -4.21 -14.25
C GLU A 62 -0.11 -2.69 -14.08
N LYS A 63 -0.13 -1.97 -15.21
CA LYS A 63 -0.72 -0.63 -15.32
C LYS A 63 -1.84 -0.64 -16.33
N GLU A 64 -2.91 -1.32 -16.01
CA GLU A 64 -4.18 -1.13 -16.71
C GLU A 64 -5.27 -1.62 -15.78
N ASN A 65 -5.95 -0.66 -15.15
CA ASN A 65 -7.38 -0.68 -14.83
C ASN A 65 -7.74 0.56 -14.00
N GLU A 66 -7.84 1.70 -14.66
CA GLU A 66 -8.84 2.72 -14.32
C GLU A 66 -9.18 3.48 -15.61
N ASN A 67 -10.18 3.00 -16.33
CA ASN A 67 -11.00 3.78 -17.27
C ASN A 67 -12.44 3.75 -16.78
#